data_AF-A0AAU6WVM6-F1
#
_entry.id   AF-A0AAU6WVM6-F1
#
_cell.length_a   1.000
_cell.length_b   1.000
_cell.length_c   1.000
_cell.angle_alpha   90.00
_cell.angle_beta   90.00
_cell.angle_gamma   90.00
#
_symmetry.space_group_name_H-M   'P 1'
#
loop_
_entity.id
_entity.type
_entity.pdbx_description
1 polymer ?
#
loop_
_entity_poly.entity_id
_entity_poly.type
_entity_poly.pdbx_seq_one_letter_code
_entity_poly.pdbx_strand_id
1 'polypeptide(L)'
;MYGDENPHRGCFGNLCEALEPFGIDPDTIPICFNVFMHVAVDGETGKISVLPPKSREGDYIIIEAAMDLIVGMTACSAEMSNNYSFKPIGYKIIRQKAV
;
A
#
# COMPACT_ATOMS: atom_id res chain seq x y z
N MET A 1 -8.81 17.97 -0.21
CA MET A 1 -7.65 17.99 -1.14
C MET A 1 -8.03 17.57 -2.56
N TYR A 2 -8.99 16.64 -2.75
CA TYR A 2 -9.39 16.18 -4.10
C TYR A 2 -10.77 16.66 -4.59
N GLY A 3 -11.57 17.34 -3.75
CA GLY A 3 -12.86 17.87 -4.19
C GLY A 3 -13.93 16.81 -4.45
N ASP A 4 -13.74 15.58 -3.97
CA ASP A 4 -14.69 14.48 -4.16
C ASP A 4 -16.05 14.75 -3.55
N GLU A 5 -17.10 14.59 -4.35
CA GLU A 5 -18.50 14.63 -3.93
C GLU A 5 -18.88 13.39 -3.09
N ASN A 6 -18.11 12.30 -3.18
CA ASN A 6 -18.24 11.09 -2.38
C ASN A 6 -16.92 10.78 -1.67
N PRO A 7 -16.74 11.18 -0.40
CA PRO A 7 -15.51 10.92 0.33
C PRO A 7 -15.30 9.41 0.51
N HIS A 8 -14.28 8.88 -0.15
CA HIS A 8 -13.79 7.53 0.09
C HIS A 8 -12.73 7.55 1.20
N ARG A 9 -12.67 6.47 2.01
CA ARG A 9 -11.67 6.37 3.08
C ARG A 9 -10.26 6.36 2.49
N GLY A 10 -9.36 7.12 3.09
CA GLY A 10 -7.93 7.04 2.79
C GLY A 10 -7.34 5.71 3.26
N CYS A 11 -6.18 5.34 2.72
CA CYS A 11 -5.45 4.12 3.11
C CYS A 11 -5.27 3.98 4.63
N PHE A 12 -4.99 5.09 5.31
CA PHE A 12 -4.81 5.10 6.77
C PHE A 12 -6.07 4.65 7.52
N GLY A 13 -7.25 5.15 7.13
CA GLY A 13 -8.51 4.74 7.75
C GLY A 13 -8.83 3.27 7.51
N ASN A 14 -8.53 2.74 6.31
CA ASN A 14 -8.67 1.32 6.01
C ASN A 14 -7.77 0.45 6.91
N LEU A 15 -6.54 0.90 7.15
CA LEU A 15 -5.60 0.19 8.02
C LEU A 15 -6.02 0.25 9.49
N CYS A 16 -6.50 1.40 9.98
CA CYS A 16 -7.00 1.53 11.35
C CYS A 16 -8.12 0.51 11.62
N GLU A 17 -9.12 0.45 10.75
CA GLU A 17 -10.24 -0.48 10.87
C GLU A 17 -9.79 -1.94 10.78
N ALA A 18 -8.88 -2.27 9.85
CA ALA A 18 -8.42 -3.64 9.67
C ALA A 18 -7.52 -4.13 10.82
N LEU A 19 -6.79 -3.23 11.48
CA LEU A 19 -5.82 -3.55 12.51
C LEU A 19 -6.39 -3.42 13.94
N GLU A 20 -7.50 -2.71 14.15
CA GLU A 20 -8.18 -2.55 15.43
C GLU A 20 -8.45 -3.89 16.17
N PRO A 21 -8.93 -4.98 15.52
CA PRO A 21 -9.17 -6.26 16.20
C PRO A 21 -7.92 -6.92 16.79
N PHE A 22 -6.74 -6.49 16.33
CA PHE A 22 -5.45 -6.96 16.83
C PHE A 22 -4.86 -6.07 17.92
N GLY A 23 -5.61 -5.04 18.36
CA GLY A 23 -5.17 -4.10 19.41
C GLY A 23 -4.14 -3.09 18.93
N ILE A 24 -4.06 -2.83 17.63
CA ILE A 24 -3.13 -1.88 17.03
C ILE A 24 -3.85 -0.53 16.87
N ASP A 25 -3.41 0.45 17.65
CA ASP A 25 -3.97 1.80 17.66
C ASP A 25 -3.48 2.63 16.43
N PRO A 26 -4.28 3.57 15.90
CA PRO A 26 -3.88 4.45 14.80
C PRO A 26 -2.50 5.09 14.94
N ASP A 27 -2.10 5.52 16.14
CA ASP A 27 -0.80 6.18 16.36
C ASP A 27 0.39 5.21 16.25
N THR A 28 0.13 3.91 16.30
CA THR A 28 1.14 2.86 16.15
C THR A 28 1.32 2.38 14.71
N ILE A 29 0.44 2.81 13.78
CA ILE A 29 0.52 2.46 12.36
C ILE A 29 1.62 3.32 11.71
N PRO A 30 2.72 2.72 11.24
CA PRO A 30 3.82 3.49 10.67
C PRO A 30 3.51 3.98 9.26
N ILE A 31 4.46 4.72 8.67
CA ILE A 31 4.44 4.99 7.24
C ILE A 31 4.37 3.69 6.44
N CYS A 32 3.49 3.65 5.44
CA CYS A 32 3.29 2.46 4.64
C CYS A 32 4.46 2.21 3.69
N PHE A 33 4.79 0.94 3.48
CA PHE A 33 5.59 0.54 2.32
C PHE A 33 4.67 0.48 1.08
N ASN A 34 4.82 1.44 0.18
CA ASN A 34 3.95 1.58 -0.99
C ASN A 34 4.34 0.59 -2.10
N VAL A 35 3.71 -0.58 -2.10
CA VAL A 35 3.93 -1.62 -3.11
C VAL A 35 3.46 -1.13 -4.49
N PHE A 36 4.32 -1.29 -5.51
CA PHE A 36 4.10 -0.90 -6.92
C PHE A 36 3.92 0.59 -7.22
N MET A 37 3.91 1.47 -6.22
CA MET A 37 3.83 2.91 -6.44
C MET A 37 5.10 3.42 -7.14
N HIS A 38 4.93 4.27 -8.14
CA HIS A 38 6.03 4.86 -8.89
C HIS A 38 6.19 6.34 -8.53
N VAL A 39 7.14 6.63 -7.66
CA VAL A 39 7.53 8.00 -7.29
C VAL A 39 8.89 8.30 -7.88
N ALA A 40 8.98 9.39 -8.64
CA ALA A 40 10.24 9.91 -9.18
C ALA A 40 10.67 11.13 -8.37
N VAL A 41 11.97 11.23 -8.13
CA VAL A 41 12.61 12.40 -7.53
C VAL A 41 13.59 12.97 -8.56
N ASP A 42 13.38 14.22 -8.93
CA ASP A 42 14.28 14.96 -9.82
C ASP A 42 15.54 15.37 -9.03
N GLY A 43 16.71 14.91 -9.50
CA GLY A 43 17.98 15.10 -8.78
C GLY A 43 18.55 16.52 -8.82
N GLU A 44 18.07 17.37 -9.73
CA GLU A 44 18.56 18.74 -9.89
C GLU A 44 17.68 19.74 -9.13
N THR A 45 16.37 19.57 -9.22
CA THR A 45 15.36 20.48 -8.67
C THR A 45 14.78 20.00 -7.34
N GLY A 46 14.94 18.72 -7.00
CA GLY A 46 14.30 18.09 -5.84
C GLY A 46 12.79 17.83 -6.02
N LYS A 47 12.25 18.06 -7.22
CA LYS A 47 10.81 17.87 -7.48
C LYS A 47 10.44 16.39 -7.34
N ILE A 48 9.42 16.12 -6.51
CA ILE A 48 8.81 14.80 -6.36
C ILE A 48 7.60 14.71 -7.28
N SER A 49 7.43 13.60 -8.00
CA SER A 49 6.29 13.36 -8.88
C SER A 49 5.79 11.93 -8.73
N VAL A 50 4.47 11.78 -8.61
CA VAL A 50 3.79 10.48 -8.67
C VAL A 50 3.48 10.20 -10.14
N LEU A 51 4.00 9.09 -10.66
CA LEU A 51 3.89 8.69 -12.05
C LEU A 51 3.08 7.40 -12.17
N PRO A 52 2.57 7.05 -13.37
CA PRO A 52 1.90 5.78 -13.57
C PRO A 52 2.76 4.60 -13.09
N PRO A 53 2.16 3.61 -12.40
CA PRO A 53 2.86 2.40 -11.97
C PRO A 53 3.56 1.72 -13.16
N LYS A 54 4.74 1.15 -12.91
CA LYS A 54 5.47 0.35 -13.90
C LYS A 54 5.04 -1.12 -13.94
N SER A 55 4.35 -1.56 -12.89
CA SER A 55 3.88 -2.93 -12.75
C SER A 55 2.76 -3.25 -13.74
N ARG A 56 2.59 -4.55 -13.99
CA ARG A 56 1.57 -5.13 -14.85
C ARG A 56 0.79 -6.20 -14.09
N GLU A 57 -0.30 -6.65 -14.68
CA GLU A 57 -1.05 -7.80 -14.15
C GLU A 57 -0.11 -9.02 -14.03
N GLY A 58 -0.17 -9.67 -12.86
CA GLY A 58 0.67 -10.84 -12.56
C GLY A 58 2.03 -10.51 -11.95
N ASP A 59 2.46 -9.24 -11.94
CA ASP A 59 3.67 -8.86 -11.19
C ASP A 59 3.43 -9.05 -9.67
N TYR A 60 4.46 -9.54 -8.98
CA TYR A 60 4.41 -9.79 -7.54
C TYR A 60 5.73 -9.46 -6.87
N ILE A 61 5.67 -9.25 -5.54
CA ILE A 61 6.83 -9.25 -4.65
C ILE A 61 6.68 -10.40 -3.66
N ILE A 62 7.81 -10.95 -3.22
CA ILE A 62 7.85 -11.93 -2.12
C ILE A 62 8.58 -11.25 -0.95
N ILE A 63 7.94 -11.25 0.21
CA ILE A 63 8.50 -10.73 1.45
C ILE A 63 8.67 -11.91 2.40
N GLU A 64 9.89 -12.10 2.90
CA GLU A 64 10.19 -13.09 3.93
C GLU A 64 9.87 -12.51 5.31
N ALA A 65 9.08 -13.24 6.10
CA ALA A 65 8.82 -12.88 7.48
C ALA A 65 9.99 -13.35 8.36
N ALA A 66 10.84 -12.42 8.80
CA ALA A 66 11.96 -12.71 9.69
C ALA A 66 11.57 -12.96 11.16
N MET A 67 10.29 -12.71 11.49
CA MET A 67 9.67 -12.97 12.80
C MET A 67 8.15 -13.13 12.60
N ASP A 68 7.41 -13.41 13.67
CA ASP A 68 5.94 -13.40 13.63
C ASP A 68 5.41 -11.98 13.38
N LEU A 69 4.49 -11.84 12.42
CA LEU A 69 4.01 -10.53 11.95
C LEU A 69 2.49 -10.50 11.80
N ILE A 70 1.93 -9.33 12.13
CA ILE A 70 0.61 -8.90 11.68
C ILE A 70 0.84 -7.94 10.52
N VAL A 71 0.28 -8.24 9.35
CA VAL A 71 0.48 -7.45 8.13
C VAL A 71 -0.83 -6.81 7.71
N GLY A 72 -0.93 -5.48 7.86
CA GLY A 72 -2.00 -4.68 7.30
C GLY A 72 -1.73 -4.35 5.83
N MET A 73 -2.69 -4.65 4.95
CA MET A 73 -2.59 -4.35 3.52
C MET A 73 -3.90 -3.71 3.05
N THR A 74 -3.79 -2.62 2.28
CA THR A 74 -4.93 -1.94 1.66
C THR A 74 -4.62 -1.68 0.19
N ALA A 75 -5.62 -1.88 -0.68
CA ALA A 75 -5.57 -1.29 -2.01
C ALA A 75 -5.66 0.23 -1.87
N CYS A 76 -4.75 0.96 -2.53
CA CYS A 76 -4.66 2.41 -2.36
C CYS A 76 -5.91 3.11 -2.91
N SER A 77 -6.48 4.05 -2.15
CA SER A 77 -7.63 4.86 -2.58
C SER A 77 -7.26 6.19 -3.24
N ALA A 78 -5.96 6.44 -3.48
CA ALA A 78 -5.49 7.62 -4.20
C ALA A 78 -5.44 7.35 -5.72
N GLU A 79 -6.25 8.07 -6.49
CA GLU A 79 -6.41 7.86 -7.95
C GLU A 79 -5.08 7.93 -8.71
N MET A 80 -4.30 8.99 -8.48
CA MET A 80 -3.03 9.24 -9.19
C MET A 80 -2.02 8.10 -8.99
N SER A 81 -2.06 7.42 -7.84
CA SER A 81 -1.14 6.32 -7.51
C SER A 81 -1.49 5.01 -8.22
N ASN A 82 -2.72 4.88 -8.73
CA ASN A 82 -3.20 3.70 -9.45
C ASN A 82 -3.55 4.01 -10.91
N ASN A 83 -2.99 5.08 -11.48
CA ASN A 83 -3.31 5.52 -12.83
C ASN A 83 -4.83 5.67 -13.06
N TYR A 84 -5.53 6.23 -12.07
CA TYR A 84 -6.97 6.53 -12.08
C TYR A 84 -7.91 5.32 -12.22
N SER A 85 -7.42 4.11 -11.91
CA SER A 85 -8.23 2.89 -11.93
C SER A 85 -7.93 2.03 -10.70
N PHE A 86 -8.90 1.91 -9.80
CA PHE A 86 -8.77 1.07 -8.61
C PHE A 86 -8.85 -0.42 -8.96
N LYS A 87 -7.88 -1.20 -8.46
CA LYS A 87 -7.76 -2.64 -8.72
C LYS A 87 -7.52 -3.39 -7.41
N PRO A 88 -7.99 -4.64 -7.28
CA PRO A 88 -7.68 -5.46 -6.10
C PRO A 88 -6.19 -5.81 -6.04
N ILE A 89 -5.67 -6.00 -4.82
CA ILE A 89 -4.35 -6.56 -4.57
C ILE A 89 -4.53 -7.94 -3.94
N GLY A 90 -4.04 -8.97 -4.63
CA GLY A 90 -4.02 -10.34 -4.11
C GLY A 90 -2.81 -10.57 -3.21
N TYR A 91 -2.96 -11.43 -2.20
CA TYR A 91 -1.86 -11.93 -1.39
C TYR A 91 -1.95 -13.45 -1.23
N LYS A 92 -0.81 -14.07 -0.95
CA LYS A 92 -0.72 -15.49 -0.63
C LYS A 92 0.35 -15.72 0.43
N ILE A 93 0.01 -16.46 1.48
CA ILE A 93 0.99 -16.93 2.46
C ILE A 93 1.68 -18.17 1.88
N ILE A 94 2.99 -18.10 1.73
CA ILE A 94 3.83 -19.20 1.28
C ILE A 94 4.55 -19.74 2.52
N ARG A 95 4.24 -20.97 2.94
CA ARG A 95 4.97 -21.62 4.02
C ARG A 95 6.27 -22.21 3.47
N GLN A 96 7.40 -21.90 4.11
CA GLN A 96 8.61 -22.70 3.88
C GLN A 96 8.34 -24.14 4.36
N LYS A 97 8.79 -25.13 3.57
CA LYS A 97 8.82 -26.51 4.04
C LYS A 97 9.79 -26.58 5.21
N ALA A 98 9.40 -27.25 6.30
CA ALA A 98 10.35 -27.62 7.33
C ALA A 98 11.49 -28.42 6.68
N VAL A 99 12.72 -28.00 6.90
CA VAL A 99 13.94 -28.73 6.50
C VAL A 99 14.04 -30.00 7.34
#